data_AF-A0A6F9WWN3-F1
#
_entry.id   AF-A0A6F9WWN3-F1
#
_cell.length_a   1.000
_cell.length_b   1.000
_cell.length_c   1.000
_cell.angle_alpha   90.00
_cell.angle_beta   90.00
_cell.angle_gamma   90.00
#
_symmetry.space_group_name_H-M   'P 1'
#
loop_
_entity.id
_entity.type
_entity.pdbx_description
1 polymer ?
#
loop_
_entity_poly.entity_id
_entity_poly.type
_entity_poly.pdbx_seq_one_letter_code
_entity_poly.pdbx_strand_id
1 'polypeptide(L)'
;MKGKSYKVENRETAFTVWRECSGNIELTLRTLRDQHGLSLTKPTLYDWKEKFGWENRAARADAVSQEVADNAADNLMLKALLDQKKKYEQYFETLGPTGIDTQATYAFNSLIKTICDIQNRQAAGVGFDRPKFFLENLQWLVGWMKKNDPEGLPLLARHIDKLTADYKMELMNGNA
;
A
#
# COMPACT_ATOMS: atom_id res chain seq x y z
N MET A 1 -21.03 27.22 30.36
CA MET A 1 -20.45 26.19 29.47
C MET A 1 -19.47 26.87 28.52
N LYS A 2 -18.43 26.15 28.08
CA LYS A 2 -17.41 26.47 27.03
C LYS A 2 -16.00 26.59 27.60
N GLY A 3 -15.21 25.54 27.42
CA GLY A 3 -13.81 25.58 27.84
C GLY A 3 -12.95 24.37 27.45
N LYS A 4 -13.54 23.31 26.87
CA LYS A 4 -12.77 22.09 26.57
C LYS A 4 -12.79 21.63 25.11
N SER A 5 -13.87 21.83 24.33
CA SER A 5 -13.87 21.38 22.92
C SER A 5 -13.04 22.31 22.00
N TYR A 6 -12.93 23.60 22.33
CA TYR A 6 -12.18 24.60 21.56
C TYR A 6 -10.66 24.35 21.48
N LYS A 7 -10.08 23.50 22.33
CA LYS A 7 -8.61 23.26 22.31
C LYS A 7 -8.17 22.23 21.29
N VAL A 8 -9.00 21.25 20.92
CA VAL A 8 -8.62 20.21 19.95
C VAL A 8 -8.75 20.75 18.53
N GLU A 9 -9.90 21.33 18.19
CA GLU A 9 -10.16 21.91 16.88
C GLU A 9 -9.14 23.01 16.54
N ASN A 10 -8.87 23.94 17.46
CA ASN A 10 -7.86 24.98 17.25
C ASN A 10 -6.45 24.43 17.01
N ARG A 11 -6.10 23.29 17.63
CA ARG A 11 -4.80 22.64 17.42
C ARG A 11 -4.70 22.02 16.04
N GLU A 12 -5.75 21.34 15.59
CA GLU A 12 -5.79 20.75 14.26
C GLU A 12 -5.86 21.82 13.17
N THR A 13 -6.64 22.89 13.36
CA THR A 13 -6.64 24.06 12.47
C THR A 13 -5.26 24.71 12.40
N ALA A 14 -4.57 24.88 13.54
CA ALA A 14 -3.22 25.43 13.57
C ALA A 14 -2.20 24.53 12.85
N PHE A 15 -2.33 23.20 12.95
CA PHE A 15 -1.51 22.25 12.21
C PHE A 15 -1.75 22.34 10.70
N THR A 16 -3.01 22.39 10.25
CA THR A 16 -3.37 22.50 8.83
C THR A 16 -2.80 23.77 8.21
N VAL A 17 -3.04 24.92 8.86
CA VAL A 17 -2.54 26.22 8.37
C VAL A 17 -1.01 26.26 8.38
N TRP A 18 -0.36 25.66 9.38
CA TRP A 18 1.10 25.55 9.44
C TRP A 18 1.67 24.78 8.25
N ARG A 19 1.01 23.67 7.87
CA ARG A 19 1.37 22.88 6.69
C ARG A 19 1.19 23.65 5.39
N GLU A 20 0.07 24.34 5.22
CA GLU A 20 -0.22 25.16 4.02
C GLU A 20 0.80 26.29 3.86
N CYS A 21 1.31 26.82 4.97
CA CYS A 21 2.35 27.84 5.00
C CYS A 21 3.77 27.28 4.86
N SER A 22 3.95 26.01 4.47
CA SER A 22 5.25 25.32 4.34
C SER A 22 6.12 25.44 5.60
N GLY A 23 5.50 25.43 6.77
CA GLY A 23 6.17 25.52 8.06
C GLY A 23 6.57 26.92 8.52
N ASN A 24 6.21 27.98 7.77
CA ASN A 24 6.53 29.37 8.12
C ASN A 24 5.67 29.85 9.31
N ILE A 25 6.31 30.06 10.46
CA ILE A 25 5.66 30.44 11.72
C ILE A 25 4.96 31.81 11.66
N GLU A 26 5.58 32.81 11.04
CA GLU A 26 5.01 34.18 10.95
C GLU A 26 3.76 34.20 10.08
N LEU A 27 3.84 33.53 8.93
CA LEU A 27 2.74 33.42 7.99
C LEU A 27 1.60 32.61 8.62
N THR A 28 1.92 31.52 9.31
CA THR A 28 0.95 30.68 10.03
C THR A 28 0.17 31.50 11.07
N LEU A 29 0.87 32.30 11.90
CA LEU A 29 0.22 33.12 12.92
C LEU A 29 -0.67 34.21 12.31
N ARG A 30 -0.23 34.81 11.21
CA ARG A 30 -1.01 35.79 10.47
C ARG A 30 -2.27 35.16 9.90
N THR A 31 -2.16 34.03 9.22
CA THR A 31 -3.30 33.31 8.62
C THR A 31 -4.27 32.82 9.69
N LEU A 32 -3.79 32.31 10.82
CA LEU A 32 -4.64 31.89 11.94
C LEU A 32 -5.43 33.06 12.53
N ARG A 33 -4.80 34.22 12.68
CA ARG A 33 -5.48 35.42 13.19
C ARG A 33 -6.49 35.96 12.17
N ASP A 34 -6.07 36.13 10.93
CA ASP A 34 -6.82 36.88 9.91
C ASP A 34 -7.97 36.03 9.32
N GLN A 35 -7.80 34.71 9.18
CA GLN A 35 -8.77 33.82 8.52
C GLN A 35 -9.53 32.92 9.50
N HIS A 36 -8.93 32.55 10.64
CA HIS A 36 -9.54 31.61 11.60
C HIS A 36 -9.90 32.27 12.93
N GLY A 37 -9.62 33.56 13.12
CA GLY A 37 -9.89 34.27 14.38
C GLY A 37 -9.07 33.75 15.57
N LEU A 38 -7.99 33.00 15.32
CA LEU A 38 -7.14 32.37 16.32
C LEU A 38 -5.88 33.20 16.54
N SER A 39 -5.90 34.01 17.59
CA SER A 39 -4.74 34.81 17.97
C SER A 39 -3.79 34.01 18.88
N LEU A 40 -2.87 33.26 18.25
CA LEU A 40 -1.80 32.53 18.96
C LEU A 40 -0.53 33.39 19.06
N THR A 41 0.30 33.09 20.05
CA THR A 41 1.65 33.67 20.17
C THR A 41 2.69 32.72 19.57
N LYS A 42 3.85 33.25 19.15
CA LYS A 42 4.96 32.42 18.64
C LYS A 42 5.37 31.33 19.63
N PRO A 43 5.58 31.59 20.94
CA PRO A 43 5.91 30.54 21.90
C PRO A 43 4.85 29.44 21.97
N THR A 44 3.56 29.80 21.93
CA THR A 44 2.47 28.81 21.93
C THR A 44 2.49 27.93 20.69
N LEU A 45 2.77 28.50 19.52
CA LEU A 45 2.82 27.75 18.27
C LEU A 45 4.03 26.80 18.22
N TYR A 46 5.19 27.23 18.72
CA TYR A 46 6.37 26.37 18.87
C TYR A 46 6.11 25.22 19.86
N ASP A 47 5.53 25.52 21.03
CA ASP A 47 5.16 24.51 22.02
C ASP A 47 4.22 23.46 21.42
N TRP A 48 3.24 23.88 20.61
CA TRP A 48 2.33 22.94 19.95
C TRP A 48 3.03 22.12 18.87
N LYS A 49 3.88 22.75 18.05
CA LYS A 49 4.65 22.06 17.02
C LYS A 49 5.49 20.92 17.62
N GLU A 50 6.17 21.19 18.72
CA GLU A 50 7.02 20.21 19.42
C GLU A 50 6.18 19.16 20.14
N LYS A 51 5.25 19.59 21.00
CA LYS A 51 4.43 18.71 21.84
C LYS A 51 3.55 17.74 21.07
N PHE A 52 3.08 18.14 19.88
CA PHE A 52 2.22 17.31 19.03
C PHE A 52 2.97 16.73 17.83
N GLY A 53 4.30 16.88 17.77
CA GLY A 53 5.16 16.28 16.75
C GLY A 53 4.70 16.62 15.33
N TRP A 54 4.43 17.90 15.06
CA TRP A 54 3.85 18.34 13.79
C TRP A 54 4.73 17.99 12.58
N GLU A 55 6.05 18.04 12.73
CA GLU A 55 6.98 17.63 11.66
C GLU A 55 6.83 16.14 11.33
N ASN A 56 6.79 15.28 12.35
CA ASN A 56 6.58 13.85 12.17
C ASN A 56 5.17 13.52 11.65
N ARG A 57 4.14 14.29 12.04
CA ARG A 57 2.78 14.16 11.48
C ARG A 57 2.75 14.59 10.01
N ALA A 58 3.39 15.71 9.67
CA ALA A 58 3.45 16.21 8.31
C ALA A 58 4.24 15.26 7.40
N ALA A 59 5.42 14.80 7.82
CA ALA A 59 6.21 13.82 7.08
C ALA A 59 5.44 12.52 6.81
N ARG A 60 4.66 12.03 7.79
CA ARG A 60 3.79 10.86 7.58
C ARG A 60 2.65 11.14 6.60
N ALA A 61 2.02 12.31 6.68
CA ALA A 61 0.95 12.68 5.76
C ALA A 61 1.47 12.88 4.33
N ASP A 62 2.68 13.41 4.16
CA ASP A 62 3.32 13.55 2.85
C ASP A 62 3.76 12.20 2.30
N ALA A 63 4.30 11.31 3.15
CA ALA A 63 4.61 9.93 2.75
C ALA A 63 3.35 9.17 2.28
N VAL A 64 2.23 9.29 3.01
CA VAL A 64 0.96 8.70 2.58
C VAL A 64 0.46 9.31 1.26
N SER A 65 0.59 10.63 1.09
CA SER A 65 0.17 11.29 -0.16
C SER A 65 1.03 10.85 -1.34
N GLN A 66 2.33 10.69 -1.12
CA GLN A 66 3.27 10.18 -2.13
C GLN A 66 2.95 8.70 -2.47
N GLU A 67 2.70 7.85 -1.46
CA GLU A 67 2.29 6.46 -1.69
C GLU A 67 0.97 6.37 -2.47
N VAL A 68 -0.01 7.23 -2.20
CA VAL A 68 -1.26 7.28 -2.97
C VAL A 68 -1.01 7.68 -4.43
N ALA A 69 -0.14 8.66 -4.66
CA ALA A 69 0.24 9.08 -6.01
C ALA A 69 1.01 7.98 -6.76
N ASP A 70 1.97 7.33 -6.10
CA ASP A 70 2.75 6.23 -6.66
C ASP A 70 1.85 5.02 -6.97
N ASN A 71 0.92 4.68 -6.07
CA ASN A 71 -0.08 3.65 -6.30
C ASN A 71 -1.01 3.99 -7.48
N ALA A 72 -1.38 5.25 -7.67
CA ALA A 72 -2.19 5.67 -8.81
C ALA A 72 -1.44 5.52 -10.15
N ALA A 73 -0.16 5.90 -10.18
CA ALA A 73 0.70 5.69 -11.35
C ALA A 73 0.90 4.19 -11.64
N ASP A 74 1.18 3.40 -10.61
CA ASP A 74 1.32 1.95 -10.71
C ASP A 74 0.04 1.27 -11.18
N ASN A 75 -1.14 1.75 -10.78
CA ASN A 75 -2.43 1.22 -11.25
C ASN A 75 -2.66 1.47 -12.75
N LEU A 76 -2.30 2.65 -13.25
CA LEU A 76 -2.38 2.96 -14.68
C LEU A 76 -1.43 2.09 -15.48
N MET A 77 -0.20 1.90 -14.99
CA MET A 77 0.81 1.05 -15.61
C MET A 77 0.36 -0.43 -15.59
N LEU A 78 -0.14 -0.92 -14.46
CA LEU A 78 -0.63 -2.28 -14.30
C LEU A 78 -1.76 -2.60 -15.29
N LYS A 79 -2.72 -1.67 -15.46
CA LYS A 79 -3.80 -1.83 -16.43
C LYS A 79 -3.26 -2.00 -17.85
N ALA A 80 -2.31 -1.16 -18.27
CA ALA A 80 -1.70 -1.25 -19.60
C ALA A 80 -0.94 -2.57 -19.80
N LEU A 81 -0.23 -3.06 -18.77
CA LEU A 81 0.49 -4.33 -18.81
C LEU A 81 -0.47 -5.53 -18.88
N LEU A 82 -1.60 -5.49 -18.16
CA LEU A 82 -2.64 -6.53 -18.24
C LEU A 82 -3.30 -6.57 -19.61
N ASP A 83 -3.56 -5.42 -20.23
CA ASP A 83 -4.06 -5.37 -21.61
C ASP A 83 -3.03 -5.95 -22.60
N GLN A 84 -1.75 -5.68 -22.39
CA GLN A 84 -0.68 -6.27 -23.20
C GLN A 84 -0.55 -7.79 -22.98
N LYS A 85 -0.73 -8.26 -21.74
CA LYS A 85 -0.75 -9.69 -21.41
C LYS A 85 -1.84 -10.41 -22.18
N LYS A 86 -3.05 -9.84 -22.22
CA LYS A 86 -4.18 -10.39 -22.98
C LYS A 86 -3.88 -10.53 -24.47
N LYS A 87 -3.17 -9.57 -25.07
CA LYS A 87 -2.76 -9.64 -26.48
C LYS A 87 -1.78 -10.78 -26.73
N TYR A 88 -0.82 -10.99 -25.83
CA TYR A 88 0.10 -12.12 -25.93
C TYR A 88 -0.62 -13.46 -25.76
N GLU A 89 -1.56 -13.57 -24.81
CA GLU A 89 -2.38 -14.77 -24.63
C GLU A 89 -3.16 -15.10 -25.92
N GLN A 90 -3.81 -14.10 -26.52
CA GLN A 90 -4.48 -14.26 -27.82
C GLN A 90 -3.50 -14.64 -28.95
N TYR A 91 -2.31 -14.05 -28.99
CA TYR A 91 -1.28 -14.41 -29.96
C TYR A 91 -0.87 -15.88 -29.83
N PHE A 92 -0.62 -16.36 -28.60
CA PHE A 92 -0.25 -17.75 -28.38
C PHE A 92 -1.35 -18.73 -28.77
N GLU A 93 -2.63 -18.35 -28.62
CA GLU A 93 -3.76 -19.14 -29.14
C GLU A 93 -3.72 -19.30 -30.67
N THR A 94 -3.12 -18.34 -31.41
CA THR A 94 -2.99 -18.41 -32.89
C THR A 94 -1.86 -19.30 -33.39
N LEU A 95 -0.88 -19.64 -32.54
CA LEU A 95 0.30 -20.43 -32.95
C LEU A 95 -0.02 -21.93 -33.13
N GLY A 96 -1.18 -22.39 -32.68
CA GLY A 96 -1.58 -23.80 -32.71
C GLY A 96 -0.77 -24.69 -31.73
N PRO A 97 -1.10 -25.98 -31.60
CA PRO A 97 -0.60 -26.85 -30.54
C PRO A 97 0.91 -27.14 -30.59
N THR A 98 1.59 -26.85 -31.70
CA THR A 98 3.03 -27.09 -31.88
C THR A 98 3.82 -25.80 -32.13
N GLY A 99 3.15 -24.65 -32.25
CA GLY A 99 3.81 -23.39 -32.52
C GLY A 99 4.41 -22.78 -31.26
N ILE A 100 5.74 -22.74 -31.18
CA ILE A 100 6.46 -22.07 -30.11
C ILE A 100 7.20 -20.87 -30.69
N ASP A 101 6.77 -19.68 -30.29
CA ASP A 101 7.52 -18.44 -30.52
C ASP A 101 8.33 -18.11 -29.26
N THR A 102 9.60 -18.48 -29.29
CA THR A 102 10.55 -18.28 -28.19
C THR A 102 10.72 -16.80 -27.86
N GLN A 103 10.71 -15.91 -28.86
CA GLN A 103 10.90 -14.47 -28.64
C GLN A 103 9.67 -13.87 -27.94
N ALA A 104 8.46 -14.22 -28.40
CA ALA A 104 7.24 -13.81 -27.74
C ALA A 104 7.13 -14.38 -26.32
N THR A 105 7.60 -15.60 -26.09
CA THR A 105 7.63 -16.23 -24.76
C THR A 105 8.53 -15.46 -23.79
N TYR A 106 9.74 -15.06 -24.21
CA TYR A 106 10.63 -14.25 -23.38
C TYR A 106 10.03 -12.87 -23.07
N ALA A 107 9.44 -12.21 -24.06
CA ALA A 107 8.77 -10.93 -23.87
C ALA A 107 7.59 -11.04 -22.88
N PHE A 108 6.80 -12.12 -23.00
CA PHE A 108 5.70 -12.41 -22.09
C PHE A 108 6.19 -12.68 -20.66
N ASN A 109 7.25 -13.48 -20.48
CA ASN A 109 7.81 -13.73 -19.15
C ASN A 109 8.32 -12.45 -18.47
N SER A 110 8.95 -11.55 -19.23
CA SER A 110 9.36 -10.23 -18.74
C SER A 110 8.14 -9.39 -18.33
N LEU A 111 7.09 -9.40 -19.15
CA LEU A 111 5.83 -8.71 -18.86
C LEU A 111 5.18 -9.21 -17.56
N ILE A 112 5.08 -10.53 -17.38
CA ILE A 112 4.54 -11.16 -16.18
C ILE A 112 5.37 -10.77 -14.95
N LYS A 113 6.70 -10.79 -15.07
CA LYS A 113 7.59 -10.34 -13.98
C LYS A 113 7.29 -8.89 -13.58
N THR A 114 7.18 -7.96 -14.53
CA THR A 114 6.87 -6.56 -14.24
C THR A 114 5.50 -6.40 -13.58
N ILE A 115 4.49 -7.16 -14.01
CA ILE A 115 3.16 -7.18 -13.38
C ILE A 115 3.28 -7.61 -11.91
N CYS A 116 3.98 -8.72 -11.65
CA CYS A 116 4.19 -9.22 -10.29
C CYS A 116 4.95 -8.21 -9.43
N ASP A 117 5.99 -7.57 -9.95
CA ASP A 117 6.78 -6.58 -9.22
C ASP A 117 5.92 -5.37 -8.81
N ILE A 118 5.07 -4.85 -9.71
CA ILE A 118 4.14 -3.74 -9.41
C ILE A 118 3.12 -4.17 -8.35
N GLN A 119 2.50 -5.34 -8.51
CA GLN A 119 1.54 -5.87 -7.54
C GLN A 119 2.18 -6.08 -6.17
N ASN A 120 3.43 -6.54 -6.10
CA ASN A 120 4.18 -6.70 -4.87
C ASN A 120 4.52 -5.35 -4.20
N ARG A 121 4.83 -4.31 -4.97
CA ARG A 121 5.03 -2.95 -4.44
C ARG A 121 3.73 -2.36 -3.88
N GLN A 122 2.62 -2.49 -4.60
CA GLN A 122 1.30 -2.09 -4.11
C GLN A 122 0.93 -2.87 -2.84
N ALA A 123 1.30 -4.16 -2.78
CA ALA A 123 1.13 -5.01 -1.61
C ALA A 123 1.99 -4.61 -0.40
N ALA A 124 3.06 -3.85 -0.64
CA ALA A 124 3.98 -3.44 0.40
C ALA A 124 3.57 -2.15 1.13
N GLY A 125 2.66 -1.34 0.57
CA GLY A 125 2.26 -0.02 1.08
C GLY A 125 1.46 -0.04 2.39
N VAL A 126 1.41 1.10 3.08
CA VAL A 126 0.70 1.25 4.36
C VAL A 126 -0.81 1.19 4.13
N GLY A 127 -1.48 0.21 4.75
CA GLY A 127 -2.93 -0.02 4.58
C GLY A 127 -3.28 -1.16 3.62
N PHE A 128 -2.28 -1.82 3.02
CA PHE A 128 -2.51 -3.06 2.28
C PHE A 128 -2.72 -4.24 3.23
N ASP A 129 -3.85 -4.92 3.08
CA ASP A 129 -4.17 -6.13 3.82
C ASP A 129 -3.42 -7.33 3.22
N ARG A 130 -2.13 -7.44 3.57
CA ARG A 130 -1.26 -8.56 3.16
C ARG A 130 -1.88 -9.94 3.46
N PRO A 131 -2.49 -10.17 4.63
CA PRO A 131 -3.24 -11.40 4.89
C PRO A 131 -4.30 -11.68 3.83
N LYS A 132 -5.15 -10.70 3.50
CA LYS A 132 -6.20 -10.88 2.50
C LYS A 132 -5.64 -11.22 1.12
N PHE A 133 -4.61 -10.51 0.66
CA PHE A 133 -4.01 -10.78 -0.65
C PHE A 133 -3.34 -12.15 -0.75
N PHE A 134 -2.68 -12.59 0.32
CA PHE A 134 -2.12 -13.94 0.40
C PHE A 134 -3.23 -15.00 0.26
N LEU A 135 -4.36 -14.81 0.95
CA LEU A 135 -5.50 -15.72 0.86
C LEU A 135 -6.13 -15.74 -0.55
N GLU A 136 -6.25 -14.58 -1.20
CA GLU A 136 -6.74 -14.49 -2.58
C GLU A 136 -5.83 -15.26 -3.56
N ASN A 137 -4.50 -15.10 -3.44
CA ASN A 137 -3.54 -15.82 -4.26
C ASN A 137 -3.56 -17.33 -3.98
N LEU A 138 -3.68 -17.73 -2.73
CA LEU A 138 -3.78 -19.15 -2.36
C LEU A 138 -5.06 -19.77 -2.93
N GLN A 139 -6.19 -19.04 -2.88
CA GLN A 139 -7.44 -19.49 -3.47
C GLN A 139 -7.34 -19.64 -4.99
N TRP A 140 -6.71 -18.69 -5.67
CA TRP A 140 -6.43 -18.79 -7.10
C TRP A 140 -5.56 -20.01 -7.43
N LEU A 141 -4.46 -20.21 -6.69
CA LEU A 141 -3.55 -21.34 -6.89
C LEU A 141 -4.28 -22.68 -6.72
N VAL A 142 -5.07 -22.83 -5.64
CA VAL A 142 -5.89 -24.02 -5.42
C VAL A 142 -6.88 -24.24 -6.57
N GLY A 143 -7.53 -23.17 -7.06
CA GLY A 143 -8.42 -23.25 -8.21
C GLY A 143 -7.71 -23.70 -9.49
N TRP A 144 -6.51 -23.17 -9.76
CA TRP A 144 -5.69 -23.57 -10.89
C TRP A 144 -5.24 -25.03 -10.78
N MET A 145 -4.77 -25.46 -9.60
CA MET A 145 -4.34 -26.84 -9.36
C MET A 145 -5.50 -27.83 -9.49
N LYS A 146 -6.70 -27.52 -8.98
CA LYS A 146 -7.89 -28.38 -9.17
C LYS A 146 -8.17 -28.71 -10.64
N LYS A 147 -7.87 -27.77 -11.54
CA LYS A 147 -8.12 -27.92 -12.97
C LYS A 147 -6.95 -28.57 -13.72
N ASN A 148 -5.71 -28.26 -13.35
CA ASN A 148 -4.53 -28.60 -14.14
C ASN A 148 -3.59 -29.64 -13.47
N ASP A 149 -3.62 -29.75 -12.14
CA ASP A 149 -2.80 -30.68 -11.35
C ASP A 149 -3.52 -31.07 -10.03
N PRO A 150 -4.54 -31.94 -10.10
CA PRO A 150 -5.30 -32.33 -8.92
C PRO A 150 -4.48 -33.20 -7.95
N GLU A 151 -3.42 -33.86 -8.42
CA GLU A 151 -2.54 -34.70 -7.59
C GLU A 151 -1.58 -33.87 -6.73
N GLY A 152 -1.23 -32.66 -7.17
CA GLY A 152 -0.45 -31.71 -6.37
C GLY A 152 -1.20 -31.11 -5.17
N LEU A 153 -2.54 -31.12 -5.16
CA LEU A 153 -3.35 -30.51 -4.10
C LEU A 153 -3.16 -31.16 -2.72
N PRO A 154 -3.22 -32.50 -2.57
CA PRO A 154 -2.90 -33.17 -1.31
C PRO A 154 -1.50 -32.82 -0.78
N LEU A 155 -0.52 -32.62 -1.67
CA LEU A 155 0.84 -32.27 -1.27
C LEU A 155 0.91 -30.84 -0.74
N LEU A 156 0.26 -29.89 -1.42
CA LEU A 156 0.14 -28.50 -0.93
C LEU A 156 -0.54 -28.46 0.44
N ALA A 157 -1.63 -29.20 0.63
CA ALA A 157 -2.32 -29.30 1.91
C ALA A 157 -1.40 -29.80 3.03
N ARG A 158 -0.67 -30.90 2.80
CA ARG A 158 0.31 -31.44 3.76
C ARG A 158 1.39 -30.44 4.15
N HIS A 159 1.88 -29.65 3.20
CA HIS A 159 2.88 -28.62 3.48
C HIS A 159 2.31 -27.51 4.36
N ILE A 160 1.08 -27.04 4.10
CA ILE A 160 0.40 -26.03 4.92
C ILE A 160 0.13 -26.56 6.34
N ASP A 161 -0.31 -27.82 6.46
CA ASP A 161 -0.54 -28.47 7.76
C ASP A 161 0.76 -28.53 8.58
N LYS A 162 1.87 -28.91 7.93
CA LYS A 162 3.19 -28.94 8.56
C LYS A 162 3.61 -27.55 9.04
N LEU A 163 3.50 -26.54 8.19
CA LEU A 163 3.83 -25.15 8.51
C LEU A 163 3.02 -24.65 9.72
N THR A 164 1.73 -25.01 9.77
CA THR A 164 0.84 -24.67 10.88
C THR A 164 1.23 -25.38 12.16
N ALA A 165 1.63 -26.65 12.07
CA ALA A 165 2.09 -27.41 13.23
C ALA A 165 3.40 -26.86 13.79
N ASP A 166 4.36 -26.53 12.93
CA ASP A 166 5.66 -25.95 13.30
C ASP A 166 5.45 -24.61 14.02
N TYR A 167 4.63 -23.72 13.45
CA TYR A 167 4.30 -22.43 14.08
C TYR A 167 3.63 -22.57 15.45
N LYS A 168 2.70 -23.54 15.61
CA LYS A 168 2.07 -23.82 16.92
C LYS A 168 3.07 -24.32 17.95
N MET A 169 4.02 -25.16 17.53
CA MET A 169 5.08 -25.65 18.43
C MET A 169 6.01 -24.51 18.87
N GLU A 170 6.36 -23.58 17.97
CA GLU A 170 7.16 -22.40 18.32
C GLU A 170 6.47 -21.51 19.36
N LEU A 171 5.16 -21.27 19.21
CA LEU A 171 4.36 -20.52 20.19
C LEU A 171 4.30 -21.21 21.55
N MET A 172 4.17 -22.54 21.59
CA MET A 172 4.12 -23.31 22.84
C MET A 172 5.48 -23.33 23.56
N ASN A 173 6.58 -23.23 22.82
CA ASN A 173 7.94 -23.24 23.35
C ASN A 173 8.44 -21.85 23.79
N GLY A 174 7.61 -20.80 23.65
CA GLY A 174 7.93 -19.44 24.11
C GLY A 174 8.99 -18.71 23.30
N ASN A 175 9.25 -19.14 22.06
CA ASN A 175 10.28 -18.58 21.18
C ASN A 175 9.74 -17.55 20.16
N ALA A 176 8.50 -17.08 20.32
CA ALA A 176 7.82 -16.18 19.39
C ALA A 176 7.71 -14.74 19.93
#